data_AF-A0A3N1AW91-F1
#
_entry.id   AF-A0A3N1AW91-F1
#
_cell.length_a   1.000
_cell.length_b   1.000
_cell.length_c   1.000
_cell.angle_alpha   90.00
_cell.angle_beta   90.00
_cell.angle_gamma   90.00
#
_symmetry.space_group_name_H-M   'P 1'
#
loop_
_entity.id
_entity.type
_entity.pdbx_description
1 polymer ?
#
loop_
_entity_poly.entity_id
_entity_poly.type
_entity_poly.pdbx_seq_one_letter_code
_entity_poly.pdbx_strand_id
1 'polypeptide(L)'
;MARNKRPREGDRPDQRPGRPVEHPRPGDRVNWRSHGVTVPGTVEEEITTRREAAGRTVVADSEHPQYRVRSDKSGRDAVHKPEALRRAE
;
A
#
# COMPACT_ATOMS: atom_id res chain seq x y z
N MET A 1 -20.41 55.72 -3.83
CA MET A 1 -19.14 55.09 -3.40
C MET A 1 -19.44 53.63 -3.09
N ALA A 2 -18.91 52.70 -3.88
CA ALA A 2 -19.34 51.30 -3.91
C ALA A 2 -18.62 50.43 -2.86
N ARG A 3 -19.30 49.33 -2.50
CA ARG A 3 -19.12 48.44 -1.33
C ARG A 3 -17.83 47.59 -1.35
N ASN A 4 -17.32 47.31 -0.15
CA ASN A 4 -16.45 46.22 0.33
C ASN A 4 -15.94 45.17 -0.69
N LYS A 5 -14.63 44.87 -0.67
CA LYS A 5 -14.12 43.51 -0.95
C LYS A 5 -12.77 43.25 -0.29
N ARG A 6 -12.78 42.35 0.70
CA ARG A 6 -11.61 41.71 1.31
C ARG A 6 -10.78 41.00 0.22
N PRO A 7 -9.44 40.95 0.33
CA PRO A 7 -8.64 40.10 -0.56
C PRO A 7 -9.02 38.63 -0.39
N ARG A 8 -9.05 37.91 -1.53
CA ARG A 8 -9.49 36.52 -1.68
C ARG A 8 -8.47 35.55 -1.07
N GLU A 9 -9.00 34.54 -0.40
CA GLU A 9 -8.33 33.30 -0.02
C GLU A 9 -7.68 32.66 -1.26
N GLY A 10 -6.36 32.77 -1.39
CA GLY A 10 -5.64 32.27 -2.57
C GLY A 10 -4.15 31.98 -2.36
N ASP A 11 -3.60 32.25 -1.18
CA ASP A 11 -2.22 31.89 -0.80
C ASP A 11 -2.26 30.77 0.24
N ARG A 12 -2.77 29.61 -0.16
CA ARG A 12 -2.62 28.37 0.60
C ARG A 12 -1.96 27.37 -0.35
N PRO A 13 -0.81 26.76 0.02
CA PRO A 13 -0.28 25.67 -0.76
C PRO A 13 -1.38 24.62 -0.87
N ASP A 14 -1.61 24.15 -2.09
CA ASP A 14 -2.53 23.09 -2.46
C ASP A 14 -2.35 21.90 -1.50
N GLN A 15 -3.14 21.88 -0.43
CA GLN A 15 -3.35 20.71 0.40
C GLN A 15 -4.39 19.85 -0.31
N ARG A 16 -4.10 19.43 -1.54
CA ARG A 16 -4.67 18.17 -2.00
C ARG A 16 -4.14 17.13 -1.03
N PRO A 17 -4.97 16.46 -0.21
CA PRO A 17 -4.49 15.26 0.45
C PRO A 17 -3.97 14.39 -0.69
N GLY A 18 -2.66 14.13 -0.71
CA GLY A 18 -2.08 13.15 -1.63
C GLY A 18 -2.98 11.93 -1.53
N ARG A 19 -3.44 11.41 -2.68
CA ARG A 19 -4.36 10.26 -2.74
C ARG A 19 -3.93 9.29 -1.62
N PRO A 20 -4.79 8.99 -0.64
CA PRO A 20 -4.40 8.09 0.43
C PRO A 20 -3.83 6.86 -0.24
N VAL A 21 -2.57 6.53 0.07
CA VAL A 21 -1.95 5.30 -0.41
C VAL A 21 -2.80 4.18 0.15
N GLU A 22 -3.69 3.67 -0.69
CA GLU A 22 -4.67 2.67 -0.28
C GLU A 22 -3.93 1.37 -0.08
N HIS A 23 -3.47 1.16 1.16
CA HIS A 23 -2.88 -0.08 1.63
C HIS A 23 -3.74 -1.25 1.15
N PRO A 24 -3.14 -2.26 0.49
CA PRO A 24 -3.89 -3.40 0.01
C PRO A 24 -4.39 -4.20 1.20
N ARG A 25 -5.63 -4.63 1.16
CA ARG A 25 -6.27 -5.34 2.28
C ARG A 25 -6.18 -6.85 2.06
N PRO A 26 -6.24 -7.67 3.11
CA PRO A 26 -6.44 -9.11 2.96
C PRO A 26 -7.62 -9.42 2.03
N GLY A 27 -7.40 -10.26 1.03
CA GLY A 27 -8.33 -10.58 -0.05
C GLY A 27 -8.15 -9.75 -1.33
N ASP A 28 -7.44 -8.62 -1.28
CA ASP A 28 -7.21 -7.80 -2.47
C ASP A 28 -6.27 -8.51 -3.46
N ARG A 29 -6.61 -8.44 -4.75
CA ARG A 29 -5.71 -8.84 -5.82
C ARG A 29 -4.59 -7.82 -5.96
N VAL A 30 -3.37 -8.31 -5.97
CA VAL A 30 -2.17 -7.49 -6.08
C VAL A 30 -1.20 -8.12 -7.07
N ASN A 31 -0.35 -7.28 -7.62
CA ASN A 31 0.80 -7.68 -8.38
C ASN A 31 2.06 -7.06 -7.78
N TRP A 32 3.17 -7.79 -7.84
CA TRP A 32 4.47 -7.31 -7.38
C TRP A 32 5.55 -7.71 -8.38
N ARG A 33 6.67 -6.99 -8.37
CA ARG A 33 7.84 -7.38 -9.16
C ARG A 33 8.69 -8.39 -8.38
N SER A 34 9.04 -9.48 -9.03
CA SER A 34 10.00 -10.47 -8.54
C SER A 34 10.93 -10.85 -9.70
N HIS A 35 12.24 -10.81 -9.50
CA HIS A 35 13.23 -11.21 -10.54
C HIS A 35 12.97 -10.60 -11.93
N GLY A 36 12.54 -9.34 -11.98
CA GLY A 36 12.24 -8.64 -13.25
C GLY A 36 10.87 -8.96 -13.87
N VAL A 37 10.09 -9.89 -13.32
CA VAL A 37 8.74 -10.23 -13.78
C VAL A 37 7.66 -9.73 -12.82
N THR A 38 6.50 -9.38 -13.37
CA THR A 38 5.31 -9.08 -12.57
C THR A 38 4.61 -10.38 -12.19
N VAL A 39 4.47 -10.61 -10.90
CA VAL A 39 3.81 -11.78 -10.33
C VAL A 39 2.44 -11.36 -9.82
N PRO A 40 1.34 -11.91 -10.38
CA PRO A 40 0.01 -11.72 -9.82
C PRO A 40 -0.20 -12.61 -8.60
N GLY A 41 -1.04 -12.14 -7.69
CA GLY A 41 -1.44 -12.87 -6.50
C GLY A 41 -2.46 -12.12 -5.67
N THR A 42 -2.62 -12.56 -4.44
CA THR A 42 -3.62 -12.04 -3.51
C THR A 42 -2.94 -11.73 -2.18
N VAL A 43 -3.38 -10.67 -1.51
CA VAL A 43 -2.99 -10.43 -0.12
C VAL A 43 -3.69 -11.45 0.76
N GLU A 44 -2.94 -12.29 1.45
CA GLU A 44 -3.49 -13.22 2.43
C GLU A 44 -3.70 -12.51 3.76
N GLU A 45 -2.75 -11.64 4.15
CA GLU A 45 -2.74 -11.07 5.49
C GLU A 45 -1.87 -9.80 5.60
N GLU A 46 -2.31 -8.88 6.47
CA GLU A 46 -1.51 -7.74 6.92
C GLU A 46 -0.75 -8.11 8.20
N ILE A 47 0.55 -7.84 8.22
CA ILE A 47 1.48 -8.12 9.30
C ILE A 47 1.93 -6.77 9.88
N THR A 48 1.44 -6.46 11.07
CA THR A 48 1.78 -5.23 11.82
C THR A 48 2.62 -5.52 13.06
N THR A 49 3.08 -6.76 13.22
CA THR A 49 3.91 -7.18 14.36
C THR A 49 4.96 -8.18 13.90
N ARG A 50 6.06 -8.28 14.66
CA ARG A 50 7.11 -9.28 14.40
C ARG A 50 6.54 -10.69 14.53
N ARG A 51 6.68 -11.50 13.47
CA ARG A 51 6.25 -12.90 13.45
C ARG A 51 6.94 -13.71 12.37
N GLU A 52 6.65 -15.00 12.30
CA GLU A 52 7.11 -15.86 11.20
C GLU A 52 6.08 -15.91 10.08
N ALA A 53 6.50 -15.65 8.84
CA ALA A 53 5.67 -15.76 7.65
C ALA A 53 6.51 -16.12 6.41
N ALA A 54 5.94 -16.90 5.50
CA ALA A 54 6.63 -17.39 4.30
C ALA A 54 7.99 -18.06 4.60
N GLY A 55 8.07 -18.79 5.73
CA GLY A 55 9.29 -19.51 6.15
C GLY A 55 10.42 -18.62 6.67
N ARG A 56 10.16 -17.36 7.02
CA ARG A 56 11.16 -16.43 7.58
C ARG A 56 10.57 -15.53 8.65
N THR A 57 11.43 -15.01 9.52
CA THR A 57 11.03 -13.97 10.47
C THR A 57 10.82 -12.65 9.74
N VAL A 58 9.62 -12.08 9.89
CA VAL A 58 9.22 -10.77 9.37
C VAL A 58 9.22 -9.79 10.53
N VAL A 59 9.93 -8.68 10.37
CA VAL A 59 9.90 -7.55 11.30
C VAL A 59 8.96 -6.50 10.72
N ALA A 60 7.82 -6.31 11.37
CA ALA A 60 6.81 -5.33 10.98
C ALA A 60 6.22 -4.70 12.24
N ASP A 61 5.64 -3.52 12.07
CA ASP A 61 5.04 -2.71 13.10
C ASP A 61 3.82 -1.95 12.52
N SER A 62 3.12 -1.17 13.35
CA SER A 62 1.94 -0.42 12.91
C SER A 62 2.27 0.73 11.96
N GLU A 63 3.50 1.24 11.97
CA GLU A 63 3.97 2.31 11.07
C GLU A 63 4.56 1.73 9.78
N HIS A 64 5.16 0.54 9.86
CA HIS A 64 5.75 -0.21 8.78
C HIS A 64 5.09 -1.60 8.64
N PRO A 65 3.82 -1.65 8.21
CA PRO A 65 3.16 -2.92 7.96
C PRO A 65 3.83 -3.65 6.80
N GLN A 66 3.86 -4.98 6.89
CA GLN A 66 4.22 -5.85 5.78
C GLN A 66 3.02 -6.73 5.41
N TYR A 67 2.97 -7.21 4.18
CA TYR A 67 1.84 -7.97 3.68
C TYR A 67 2.33 -9.33 3.23
N ARG A 68 1.68 -10.37 3.77
CA ARG A 68 1.79 -11.72 3.23
C ARG A 68 0.94 -11.79 1.98
N VAL A 69 1.56 -12.09 0.86
CA VAL A 69 0.89 -12.27 -0.43
C VAL A 69 1.13 -13.68 -0.93
N ARG A 70 0.14 -14.25 -1.61
CA ARG A 70 0.24 -15.57 -2.21
C ARG A 70 0.19 -15.46 -3.72
N SER A 71 1.17 -16.06 -4.39
CA SER A 71 1.22 -16.09 -5.85
C SER A 71 0.12 -16.99 -6.40
N ASP A 72 -0.67 -16.47 -7.32
CA ASP A 72 -1.70 -17.24 -8.02
C ASP A 72 -1.08 -18.32 -8.92
N LYS A 73 0.08 -18.01 -9.53
CA LYS A 73 0.78 -18.93 -10.44
C LYS A 73 1.41 -20.13 -9.75
N SER A 74 2.07 -19.91 -8.61
CA SER A 74 2.87 -20.95 -7.95
C SER A 74 2.29 -21.40 -6.62
N GLY A 75 1.26 -20.74 -6.10
CA GLY A 75 0.69 -20.99 -4.78
C GLY A 75 1.62 -20.66 -3.61
N ARG A 76 2.79 -20.06 -3.86
CA ARG A 76 3.83 -19.77 -2.86
C ARG A 76 3.55 -18.47 -2.13
N ASP A 77 3.83 -18.46 -0.83
CA ASP A 77 3.78 -17.27 0.01
C ASP A 77 5.02 -16.38 -0.17
N ALA A 78 4.81 -15.08 -0.19
CA ALA A 78 5.82 -14.04 -0.15
C ALA A 78 5.42 -12.96 0.85
N VAL A 79 6.38 -12.14 1.24
CA VAL A 79 6.15 -11.02 2.15
C VAL A 79 6.76 -9.78 1.50
N HIS A 80 5.96 -8.74 1.38
CA HIS A 80 6.33 -7.47 0.74
C HIS A 80 5.76 -6.29 1.52
N LYS A 81 6.41 -5.13 1.39
CA LYS A 81 5.89 -3.86 1.88
C LYS A 81 4.72 -3.39 1.00
N PRO A 82 3.79 -2.56 1.53
CA PRO A 82 2.67 -2.03 0.74
C PRO A 82 3.12 -1.26 -0.51
N GLU A 83 4.22 -0.52 -0.42
CA GLU A 83 4.84 0.24 -1.53
C GLU A 83 5.29 -0.63 -2.71
N ALA A 84 5.61 -1.91 -2.47
CA ALA A 84 6.01 -2.85 -3.52
C ALA A 84 4.80 -3.56 -4.17
N LEU A 85 3.64 -3.49 -3.52
CA LEU A 85 2.41 -4.08 -4.00
C LEU A 85 1.65 -3.08 -4.85
N ARG A 86 1.16 -3.54 -6.00
CA ARG A 86 0.29 -2.78 -6.89
C ARG A 86 -1.06 -3.47 -6.90
N ARG A 87 -2.14 -2.73 -6.63
CA ARG A 87 -3.50 -3.26 -6.78
C ARG A 87 -3.67 -3.75 -8.22
N ALA A 88 -4.15 -4.97 -8.37
CA ALA A 88 -4.58 -5.55 -9.63
C ALA A 88 -6.11 -5.57 -9.59
N GLU A 89 -6.75 -5.04 -10.62
CA GLU A 89 -8.21 -5.04 -10.74
C GLU A 89 -8.74 -6.41 -11.21
#